data_AF-A0A2D8GAI5-F1
#
_entry.id   AF-A0A2D8GAI5-F1
#
_cell.length_a   1.000
_cell.length_b   1.000
_cell.length_c   1.000
_cell.angle_alpha   90.00
_cell.angle_beta   90.00
_cell.angle_gamma   90.00
#
_symmetry.space_group_name_H-M   'P 1'
#
loop_
_entity.id
_entity.type
_entity.pdbx_description
1 polymer ?
#
loop_
_entity_poly.entity_id
_entity_poly.type
_entity_poly.pdbx_seq_one_letter_code
_entity_poly.pdbx_strand_id
1 'polypeptide(L)'
;MKHNLVDITLAFDCIHEMDKNTIKFYMENIDDFSKYFFMKVWEKTKVPFSFFNNLSVHDNSYFIKESWETIDKKNSLFPNNFFNLSFKIK
;
A
#
# COMPACT_ATOMS: atom_id res chain seq x y z
N MET A 1 -0.30 19.80 8.37
CA MET A 1 -1.43 19.65 9.32
C MET A 1 -2.23 18.49 8.78
N LYS A 2 -2.49 17.41 9.54
CA LYS A 2 -3.28 16.28 9.01
C LYS A 2 -4.73 16.70 8.85
N HIS A 3 -5.27 16.50 7.66
CA HIS A 3 -6.64 16.84 7.33
C HIS A 3 -7.41 15.53 7.18
N ASN A 4 -7.87 14.93 8.29
CA ASN A 4 -8.62 13.67 8.28
C ASN A 4 -9.99 13.82 7.58
N LEU A 5 -9.97 14.03 6.27
CA LEU A 5 -11.09 14.30 5.38
C LEU A 5 -11.81 13.02 5.00
N VAL A 6 -11.07 11.90 4.97
CA VAL A 6 -11.56 10.59 4.57
C VAL A 6 -11.35 9.62 5.72
N ASP A 7 -12.40 8.90 6.11
CA ASP A 7 -12.27 7.86 7.13
C ASP A 7 -11.45 6.68 6.60
N ILE A 8 -11.75 6.19 5.40
CA ILE A 8 -11.11 5.00 4.83
C ILE A 8 -10.72 5.23 3.37
N THR A 9 -9.45 5.00 3.06
CA THR A 9 -8.95 4.91 1.68
C THR A 9 -8.74 3.46 1.30
N LEU A 10 -9.24 3.06 0.13
CA LEU A 10 -9.15 1.68 -0.38
C LEU A 10 -8.36 1.66 -1.69
N ALA A 11 -7.34 0.82 -1.76
CA ALA A 11 -6.57 0.54 -2.96
C ALA A 11 -6.67 -0.94 -3.32
N PHE A 12 -7.59 -1.27 -4.23
CA PHE A 12 -7.76 -2.63 -4.72
C PHE A 12 -6.96 -2.85 -5.98
N ASP A 13 -6.00 -3.77 -5.91
CA ASP A 13 -5.31 -4.35 -7.06
C ASP A 13 -4.68 -3.31 -8.00
N CYS A 14 -4.19 -2.17 -7.49
CA CYS A 14 -3.62 -1.10 -8.32
C CYS A 14 -2.19 -0.67 -7.91
N ILE A 15 -1.89 -0.56 -6.61
CA ILE A 15 -0.61 -0.02 -6.13
C ILE A 15 0.60 -0.86 -6.59
N HIS A 16 0.43 -2.17 -6.76
CA HIS A 16 1.49 -3.08 -7.18
C HIS A 16 1.84 -2.99 -8.68
N GLU A 17 1.09 -2.19 -9.45
CA GLU A 17 1.35 -1.91 -10.87
C GLU A 17 2.10 -0.59 -11.07
N MET A 18 2.37 0.14 -9.99
CA MET A 18 2.99 1.47 -10.03
C MET A 18 4.49 1.41 -9.76
N ASP A 19 5.25 2.36 -10.32
CA ASP A 19 6.64 2.54 -9.94
C ASP A 19 6.77 3.09 -8.51
N LYS A 20 7.93 2.87 -7.88
CA LYS A 20 8.22 3.31 -6.52
C LYS A 20 8.01 4.80 -6.25
N ASN A 21 8.26 5.70 -7.21
CA ASN A 21 8.06 7.14 -6.98
C ASN A 21 6.56 7.45 -6.92
N THR A 22 5.77 6.85 -7.80
CA THR A 22 4.31 6.95 -7.77
C THR A 22 3.72 6.37 -6.48
N ILE A 23 4.20 5.20 -6.06
CA ILE A 23 3.76 4.59 -4.79
C ILE A 23 4.06 5.52 -3.61
N LYS A 24 5.30 6.03 -3.52
CA LYS A 24 5.70 6.96 -2.47
C LYS A 24 4.81 8.20 -2.43
N PHE A 25 4.54 8.80 -3.59
CA PHE A 25 3.63 9.93 -3.71
C PHE A 25 2.24 9.62 -3.12
N TYR A 26 1.66 8.47 -3.44
CA TYR A 26 0.36 8.08 -2.88
C TYR A 26 0.43 7.86 -1.36
N MET A 27 1.45 7.19 -0.84
CA MET A 27 1.58 6.96 0.60
C MET A 27 1.77 8.26 1.39
N GLU A 28 2.48 9.24 0.80
CA GLU A 28 2.60 10.58 1.39
C GLU A 28 1.26 11.30 1.45
N ASN A 29 0.48 11.30 0.36
CA ASN A 29 -0.83 11.94 0.35
C ASN A 29 -1.83 11.23 1.28
N ILE A 30 -1.88 9.90 1.26
CA ILE A 30 -2.78 9.09 2.11
C ILE A 30 -2.52 9.37 3.60
N ASP A 31 -1.26 9.54 3.99
CA ASP A 31 -0.88 9.90 5.36
C ASP A 31 -1.45 11.26 5.81
N ASP A 32 -1.65 12.18 4.87
CA ASP A 32 -2.14 13.52 5.15
C ASP A 32 -3.66 13.59 5.29
N PHE A 33 -4.41 12.74 4.56
CA PHE A 33 -5.88 12.89 4.47
C PHE A 33 -6.74 11.74 5.01
N SER A 34 -6.17 10.55 5.22
CA SER A 34 -6.95 9.34 5.55
C SER A 34 -6.74 8.90 7.00
N LYS A 35 -7.81 8.40 7.66
CA LYS A 35 -7.69 7.77 9.00
C LYS A 35 -7.28 6.30 8.92
N TYR A 36 -7.79 5.59 7.92
CA TYR A 36 -7.47 4.19 7.66
C TYR A 36 -7.08 3.99 6.21
N PHE A 37 -6.21 3.03 5.96
CA PHE A 37 -5.83 2.64 4.60
C PHE A 37 -5.86 1.13 4.46
N PHE A 38 -6.47 0.68 3.38
CA PHE A 38 -6.45 -0.71 2.98
C PHE A 38 -5.83 -0.82 1.60
N MET A 39 -4.94 -1.79 1.41
CA MET A 39 -4.48 -2.18 0.09
C MET A 39 -4.49 -3.69 -0.10
N LYS A 40 -4.88 -4.09 -1.31
CA LYS A 40 -4.74 -5.45 -1.79
C LYS A 40 -3.74 -5.45 -2.95
N VAL A 41 -2.67 -6.24 -2.79
CA VAL A 41 -1.54 -6.25 -3.72
C VAL A 41 -0.98 -7.65 -3.90
N TRP A 42 -0.33 -7.91 -5.02
CA TRP A 42 0.44 -9.15 -5.19
C TRP A 42 1.55 -9.22 -4.14
N GLU A 43 1.83 -10.44 -3.66
CA GLU A 43 2.90 -10.69 -2.69
C GLU A 43 4.26 -10.24 -3.24
N LYS A 44 4.53 -10.54 -4.51
CA LYS A 44 5.71 -10.13 -5.26
C LYS A 44 5.30 -9.73 -6.67
N THR A 45 5.79 -8.60 -7.14
CA THR A 45 5.50 -8.09 -8.50
C THR A 45 6.76 -7.58 -9.16
N LYS A 46 6.85 -7.80 -10.47
CA LYS A 46 7.78 -7.07 -11.33
C LYS A 46 6.98 -6.11 -12.19
N VAL A 47 7.14 -4.80 -11.97
CA VAL A 47 6.37 -3.79 -12.68
C VAL A 47 6.89 -3.68 -14.13
N PRO A 48 6.05 -3.92 -15.15
CA PRO A 48 6.45 -3.76 -16.54
C PRO A 48 6.88 -2.32 -16.84
N PHE A 49 7.82 -2.13 -17.77
CA PHE A 49 8.28 -0.81 -18.25
C PHE A 49 8.96 0.10 -17.21
N SER A 50 9.14 -0.35 -15.97
CA SER A 50 9.98 0.29 -14.97
C SER A 50 11.23 -0.57 -14.75
N PHE A 51 12.38 -0.12 -15.25
CA PHE A 51 13.64 -0.87 -15.13
C PHE A 51 13.93 -1.20 -13.65
N PHE A 52 14.10 -2.48 -13.34
CA PHE A 52 14.44 -2.99 -12.00
C PHE A 52 13.42 -2.71 -10.87
N ASN A 53 12.14 -2.50 -11.19
CA ASN A 53 11.12 -2.31 -10.15
C ASN A 53 10.45 -3.62 -9.73
N ASN A 54 11.15 -4.33 -8.85
CA ASN A 54 10.55 -5.42 -8.07
C ASN A 54 9.90 -4.83 -6.82
N LEU A 55 8.66 -5.23 -6.57
CA LEU A 55 7.89 -4.89 -5.38
C LEU A 55 7.63 -6.16 -4.59
N SER A 56 7.66 -6.05 -3.26
CA SER A 56 7.37 -7.14 -2.35
C SER A 56 6.64 -6.61 -1.11
N VAL A 57 5.67 -7.36 -0.62
CA VAL A 57 4.99 -7.04 0.65
C VAL A 57 5.87 -7.31 1.88
N HIS A 58 6.99 -8.00 1.68
CA HIS A 58 7.91 -8.41 2.74
C HIS A 58 9.08 -7.44 2.93
N ASP A 59 9.15 -6.38 2.12
CA ASP A 59 10.15 -5.33 2.24
C ASP A 59 9.49 -3.93 2.21
N ASN A 60 10.31 -2.87 2.10
CA ASN A 60 9.85 -1.49 2.10
C ASN A 60 9.43 -0.97 0.70
N SER A 61 9.12 -1.86 -0.25
CA SER A 61 8.76 -1.46 -1.62
C SER A 61 7.53 -0.57 -1.70
N TYR A 62 6.62 -0.69 -0.74
CA TYR A 62 5.37 0.06 -0.71
C TYR A 62 5.41 1.34 0.12
N PHE A 63 6.57 1.73 0.67
CA PHE A 63 6.75 2.96 1.47
C PHE A 63 5.71 3.11 2.60
N ILE A 64 5.31 2.01 3.24
CA ILE A 64 4.43 2.04 4.41
C ILE A 64 5.17 2.76 5.53
N LYS A 65 4.58 3.83 6.06
CA LYS A 65 5.23 4.66 7.09
C LYS A 65 5.28 3.92 8.43
N GLU A 66 6.41 4.03 9.13
CA GLU A 66 6.59 3.45 10.48
C GLU A 66 5.61 4.00 11.51
N SER A 67 5.08 5.21 11.29
CA SER A 67 4.04 5.81 12.13
C SER A 67 2.68 5.11 12.01
N TRP A 68 2.44 4.36 10.93
CA TRP A 68 1.18 3.66 10.71
C TRP A 68 1.09 2.41 11.58
N GLU A 69 -0.05 2.23 12.22
CA GLU A 69 -0.36 1.01 12.98
C GLU A 69 -0.92 -0.04 12.02
N THR A 70 -0.26 -1.20 11.93
CA THR A 70 -0.77 -2.33 11.15
C THR A 70 -1.90 -3.01 11.90
N ILE A 71 -3.10 -3.03 11.31
CA ILE A 71 -4.28 -3.74 11.83
C ILE A 71 -4.26 -5.20 11.35
N ASP A 72 -3.96 -5.41 10.07
CA ASP A 72 -3.94 -6.74 9.47
C ASP A 72 -2.93 -6.82 8.32
N LYS A 73 -2.30 -7.97 8.18
CA LYS A 73 -1.38 -8.33 7.10
C LYS A 73 -1.47 -9.83 6.88
N LYS A 74 -2.25 -10.24 5.90
CA LYS A 74 -2.51 -11.66 5.63
C LYS A 74 -2.65 -11.94 4.14
N ASN A 75 -2.40 -13.18 3.76
CA ASN A 75 -2.70 -13.65 2.40
C ASN A 75 -4.18 -13.47 2.10
N SER A 76 -4.50 -13.14 0.86
CA SER A 76 -5.86 -13.15 0.38
C SER A 76 -6.36 -14.59 0.22
N LEU A 77 -7.65 -14.81 0.49
CA LEU A 77 -8.29 -16.09 0.23
C LEU A 77 -8.28 -16.39 -1.28
N PHE A 78 -8.58 -15.36 -2.08
CA PHE A 78 -8.53 -15.42 -3.53
C PHE A 78 -8.26 -14.03 -4.12
N PRO A 79 -7.44 -13.93 -5.17
CA PRO A 79 -6.39 -14.89 -5.55
C PRO A 79 -5.33 -15.03 -4.44
N ASN A 80 -4.78 -16.24 -4.25
CA ASN A 80 -3.95 -16.59 -3.07
C ASN A 80 -2.52 -16.03 -3.09
N ASN A 81 -2.08 -15.47 -4.22
CA ASN A 81 -0.78 -14.80 -4.38
C ASN A 81 -0.83 -13.30 -4.05
N PHE A 82 -1.90 -12.84 -3.39
CA PHE A 82 -2.07 -11.46 -2.95
C PHE A 82 -2.05 -11.40 -1.43
N PHE A 83 -1.77 -10.20 -0.91
CA PHE A 83 -1.91 -9.83 0.48
C PHE A 83 -2.97 -8.75 0.63
N ASN A 84 -3.71 -8.86 1.73
CA ASN A 84 -4.57 -7.81 2.26
C ASN A 84 -3.84 -7.13 3.41
N LEU A 85 -3.64 -5.82 3.28
CA LEU A 85 -2.94 -4.99 4.25
C LEU A 85 -3.90 -3.90 4.74
N SER A 86 -4.06 -3.79 6.05
CA SER A 86 -4.92 -2.79 6.69
C SER A 86 -4.13 -1.99 7.70
N PHE A 87 -4.26 -0.68 7.66
CA PHE A 87 -3.52 0.25 8.51
C PHE A 87 -4.43 1.29 9.14
N LYS A 88 -4.09 1.69 10.36
CA LYS A 88 -4.58 2.91 11.00
C LYS A 88 -3.47 3.95 10.92
N ILE A 89 -3.81 5.13 10.40
CA ILE A 89 -2.90 6.24 10.18
C ILE A 89 -2.92 7.15 11.41
N LYS A 90 -1.74 7.50 11.93
CA LYS A 90 -1.57 8.35 13.13
C LYS A 90 -1.22 9.77 12.75
#